data_AF-A0AAU3SDS8-F1
#
_entry.id   AF-A0AAU3SDS8-F1
#
_cell.length_a   1.000
_cell.length_b   1.000
_cell.length_c   1.000
_cell.angle_alpha   90.00
_cell.angle_beta   90.00
_cell.angle_gamma   90.00
#
_symmetry.space_group_name_H-M   'P 1'
#
loop_
_entity.id
_entity.type
_entity.pdbx_description
1 polymer ?
#
loop_
_entity_poly.entity_id
_entity_poly.type
_entity_poly.pdbx_seq_one_letter_code
_entity_poly.pdbx_strand_id
1 'polypeptide(L)'
;MSSEPAPHPTPVRHHDHGTWLVQFTSRMLVVCPRCGGRALVVPRPDLVAPKYFSDLLFRPRRLACAGCGAVADWAAEERGGGLVGAVPGGTEDPFFRRPLWLQTRCAGRILWAYDEEHVDALAAYVGAQLRERHASPTRAMFARLPVWMKSAERRSEVLAGLATLRALAQLSAPADRSDAAHERGDRPRHHGSRLFRGGPY
;
A
#
# COMPACT_ATOMS: atom_id res chain seq x y z
N MET A 1 -4.01 -54.36 12.50
CA MET A 1 -3.24 -53.10 12.65
C MET A 1 -3.91 -52.07 11.76
N SER A 2 -4.91 -51.38 12.28
CA SER A 2 -5.60 -50.33 11.54
C SER A 2 -4.74 -49.08 11.61
N SER A 3 -4.10 -48.74 10.49
CA SER A 3 -3.33 -47.51 10.36
C SER A 3 -4.28 -46.32 10.42
N GLU A 4 -4.19 -45.54 11.47
CA GLU A 4 -4.92 -44.28 11.63
C GLU A 4 -4.40 -43.28 10.57
N PRO A 5 -5.27 -42.68 9.73
CA PRO A 5 -4.82 -41.74 8.72
C PRO A 5 -4.30 -40.47 9.41
N ALA A 6 -3.07 -40.08 9.08
CA ALA A 6 -2.44 -38.87 9.60
C ALA A 6 -3.37 -37.65 9.41
N PRO A 7 -3.48 -36.75 10.42
CA PRO A 7 -4.32 -35.58 10.34
C PRO A 7 -3.90 -34.74 9.14
N HIS A 8 -4.82 -34.51 8.21
CA HIS A 8 -4.57 -33.64 7.06
C HIS A 8 -4.29 -32.23 7.59
N PRO A 9 -3.20 -31.56 7.15
CA PRO A 9 -2.89 -30.23 7.61
C PRO A 9 -4.07 -29.30 7.28
N THR A 10 -4.59 -28.63 8.30
CA THR A 10 -5.71 -27.71 8.15
C THR A 10 -5.28 -26.60 7.19
N PRO A 11 -6.06 -26.33 6.12
CA PRO A 11 -5.67 -25.34 5.13
C PRO A 11 -5.60 -23.96 5.79
N VAL A 12 -4.52 -23.21 5.54
CA VAL A 12 -4.36 -21.85 6.07
C VAL A 12 -5.51 -20.98 5.55
N ARG A 13 -6.26 -20.38 6.49
CA ARG A 13 -7.43 -19.54 6.21
C ARG A 13 -7.09 -18.07 6.40
N HIS A 14 -7.55 -17.24 5.47
CA HIS A 14 -7.50 -15.78 5.60
C HIS A 14 -8.91 -15.23 5.76
N HIS A 15 -9.10 -14.37 6.75
CA HIS A 15 -10.36 -13.69 7.04
C HIS A 15 -10.30 -12.25 6.53
N ASP A 16 -11.01 -11.97 5.43
CA ASP A 16 -11.11 -10.63 4.85
C ASP A 16 -12.18 -9.83 5.60
N HIS A 17 -11.73 -8.99 6.53
CA HIS A 17 -12.55 -8.03 7.29
C HIS A 17 -12.87 -6.75 6.51
N GLY A 18 -12.52 -6.69 5.22
CA GLY A 18 -12.81 -5.56 4.37
C GLY A 18 -11.87 -4.37 4.56
N THR A 19 -10.61 -4.62 4.93
CA THR A 19 -9.58 -3.59 5.11
C THR A 19 -9.45 -2.72 3.87
N TRP A 20 -9.52 -1.39 4.04
CA TRP A 20 -9.38 -0.46 2.93
C TRP A 20 -7.91 -0.18 2.65
N LEU A 21 -7.54 -0.06 1.38
CA LEU A 21 -6.17 0.28 0.98
C LEU A 21 -5.66 1.58 1.62
N VAL A 22 -6.55 2.54 1.91
CA VAL A 22 -6.20 3.80 2.55
C VAL A 22 -5.56 3.63 3.93
N GLN A 23 -5.86 2.55 4.65
CA GLN A 23 -5.30 2.31 5.99
C GLN A 23 -3.77 2.16 5.94
N PHE A 24 -3.25 1.56 4.88
CA PHE A 24 -1.81 1.42 4.61
C PHE A 24 -1.15 2.72 4.11
N THR A 25 -1.88 3.83 4.01
CA THR A 25 -1.27 5.13 3.67
C THR A 25 -0.74 5.85 4.90
N SER A 26 -0.95 5.35 6.12
CA SER A 26 -0.41 5.92 7.37
C SER A 26 1.12 5.97 7.39
N ARG A 27 1.76 5.06 6.65
CA ARG A 27 3.20 4.97 6.49
C ARG A 27 3.50 4.52 5.07
N MET A 28 4.31 5.28 4.33
CA MET A 28 4.65 4.92 2.95
C MET A 28 6.14 5.10 2.69
N LEU A 29 6.77 4.06 2.15
CA LEU A 29 8.16 4.09 1.73
C LEU A 29 8.22 4.52 0.26
N VAL A 30 8.93 5.63 -0.01
CA VAL A 30 9.02 6.24 -1.34
C VAL A 30 10.46 6.51 -1.73
N VAL A 31 10.70 6.72 -3.02
CA VAL A 31 12.01 7.16 -3.52
C VAL A 31 12.18 8.65 -3.29
N CYS A 32 13.26 9.01 -2.57
CA CYS A 32 13.62 10.39 -2.29
C CYS A 32 13.87 11.19 -3.59
N PRO A 33 13.27 12.39 -3.73
CA PRO A 33 13.55 13.30 -4.85
C PRO A 33 15.01 13.70 -5.01
N ARG A 34 15.73 13.80 -3.89
CA ARG A 34 17.05 14.44 -3.86
C ARG A 34 18.18 13.44 -4.06
N CYS A 35 18.18 12.34 -3.30
CA CYS A 35 19.26 11.36 -3.34
C CYS A 35 18.90 10.05 -4.02
N GLY A 36 17.62 9.79 -4.32
CA GLY A 36 17.17 8.52 -4.87
C GLY A 36 17.13 7.34 -3.87
N GLY A 37 17.54 7.55 -2.61
CA GLY A 37 17.39 6.58 -1.53
C GLY A 37 15.98 6.53 -0.95
N ARG A 38 15.78 5.75 0.11
CA ARG A 38 14.47 5.62 0.74
C ARG A 38 14.10 6.87 1.54
N ALA A 39 12.88 7.35 1.32
CA ALA A 39 12.22 8.37 2.11
C ALA A 39 10.90 7.84 2.66
N LEU A 40 10.39 8.52 3.69
CA LEU A 40 9.18 8.16 4.40
C LEU A 40 8.13 9.25 4.19
N VAL A 41 6.90 8.86 3.87
CA VAL A 41 5.73 9.72 3.87
C VAL A 41 4.78 9.28 4.99
N VAL A 42 4.46 10.20 5.89
CA VAL A 42 3.57 9.97 7.04
C VAL A 42 2.59 11.14 7.21
N PRO A 43 1.42 10.95 7.86
CA PRO A 43 0.63 12.07 8.36
C PRO A 43 1.48 12.97 9.23
N ARG A 44 1.21 14.27 9.17
CA ARG A 44 1.84 15.23 10.08
C ARG A 44 1.54 14.85 11.55
N PRO A 45 2.57 14.74 12.42
CA PRO A 45 2.42 14.20 13.77
C PRO A 45 1.66 15.12 14.73
N ASP A 46 1.58 16.41 14.42
CA ASP A 46 0.87 17.43 15.20
C ASP A 46 -0.65 17.40 15.04
N LEU A 47 -1.17 16.49 14.21
CA LEU A 47 -2.61 16.37 13.96
C LEU A 47 -3.23 15.31 14.86
N VAL A 48 -4.39 15.63 15.46
CA VAL A 48 -5.24 14.68 16.20
C VAL A 48 -5.49 13.42 15.36
N ALA A 49 -5.63 12.23 15.96
CA ALA A 49 -5.92 10.99 15.23
C ALA A 49 -7.19 11.10 14.34
N PRO A 50 -7.24 10.41 13.18
CA PRO A 50 -8.42 10.44 12.31
C PRO A 50 -9.62 9.78 12.99
N LYS A 51 -10.80 10.37 12.82
CA LYS A 51 -12.05 9.76 13.30
C LYS A 51 -12.51 8.66 12.33
N TYR A 52 -12.26 8.84 11.04
CA TYR A 52 -12.60 7.88 9.99
C TYR A 52 -11.38 7.58 9.10
N PHE A 53 -11.29 6.35 8.60
CA PHE A 53 -10.22 5.97 7.66
C PHE A 53 -10.24 6.82 6.36
N SER A 54 -11.39 7.37 5.96
CA SER A 54 -11.50 8.29 4.82
C SER A 54 -10.73 9.60 5.04
N ASP A 55 -10.54 10.03 6.29
CA ASP A 55 -9.86 11.30 6.61
C ASP A 55 -8.38 11.24 6.20
N LEU A 56 -7.79 10.05 6.17
CA LEU A 56 -6.41 9.82 5.73
C LEU A 56 -6.15 10.30 4.29
N LEU A 57 -7.18 10.41 3.45
CA LEU A 57 -7.08 10.91 2.07
C LEU A 57 -6.84 12.42 1.98
N PHE A 58 -7.24 13.18 3.00
CA PHE A 58 -7.20 14.64 2.99
C PHE A 58 -6.15 15.21 3.96
N ARG A 59 -5.55 14.34 4.77
CA ARG A 59 -4.65 14.73 5.84
C ARG A 59 -3.31 15.24 5.32
N PRO A 60 -2.83 16.40 5.81
CA PRO A 60 -1.49 16.87 5.52
C PRO A 60 -0.43 15.81 5.80
N ARG A 61 0.50 15.66 4.88
CA ARG A 61 1.57 14.66 4.92
C ARG A 61 2.93 15.33 4.96
N ARG A 62 3.90 14.65 5.56
CA ARG A 62 5.31 15.03 5.51
C ARG A 62 6.10 13.91 4.88
N LEU A 63 6.88 14.27 3.87
CA LEU A 63 7.96 13.45 3.33
C LEU A 63 9.24 13.80 4.09
N ALA A 64 9.98 12.79 4.55
CA ALA A 64 11.29 12.96 5.17
C ALA A 64 12.27 11.87 4.70
N CYS A 65 13.48 12.26 4.31
CA CYS A 65 14.55 11.35 3.96
C CYS A 65 15.62 11.32 5.05
N ALA A 66 15.84 10.15 5.66
CA ALA A 66 16.88 9.97 6.68
C ALA A 66 18.30 10.04 6.11
N GLY A 67 18.49 9.74 4.82
CA GLY A 67 19.82 9.71 4.20
C GLY A 67 20.38 11.09 3.84
N CYS A 68 19.54 11.99 3.29
CA CYS A 68 20.00 13.32 2.82
C CYS A 68 19.30 14.51 3.51
N GLY A 69 18.41 14.26 4.47
CA GLY A 69 17.69 15.29 5.20
C GLY A 69 16.63 16.05 4.40
N ALA A 70 16.28 15.61 3.18
CA ALA A 70 15.22 16.23 2.41
C ALA A 70 13.87 16.10 3.11
N VAL A 71 13.14 17.22 3.22
CA VAL A 71 11.80 17.29 3.80
C VAL A 71 10.88 18.03 2.83
N ALA A 72 9.64 17.55 2.71
CA ALA A 72 8.58 18.26 1.99
C ALA A 72 7.24 18.05 2.69
N ASP A 73 6.37 19.04 2.63
CA ASP A 73 5.02 18.98 3.18
C ASP A 73 3.99 18.96 2.04
N TRP A 74 2.89 18.23 2.26
CA TRP A 74 1.75 18.15 1.36
C TRP A 74 0.48 18.48 2.13
N ALA A 75 -0.45 19.17 1.47
CA ALA A 75 -1.81 19.39 1.95
C ALA A 75 -2.78 19.12 0.80
N ALA A 76 -4.00 18.69 1.15
CA ALA A 76 -5.05 18.47 0.16
C ALA A 76 -5.42 19.77 -0.54
N GLU A 77 -5.57 19.71 -1.87
CA GLU A 77 -6.03 20.82 -2.69
C GLU A 77 -7.48 21.16 -2.35
N GLU A 78 -7.80 22.45 -2.24
CA GLU A 78 -9.18 22.91 -2.13
C GLU A 78 -9.73 23.30 -3.50
N ARG A 79 -10.85 22.70 -3.89
CA ARG A 79 -11.51 22.98 -5.16
C ARG A 79 -13.01 23.06 -4.99
N GLY A 80 -13.57 24.25 -5.21
CA GLY A 80 -15.00 24.51 -5.12
C GLY A 80 -15.57 24.34 -3.71
N GLY A 81 -14.84 24.82 -2.69
CA GLY A 81 -15.25 24.76 -1.27
C GLY A 81 -15.10 23.39 -0.61
N GLY A 82 -14.44 22.44 -1.26
CA GLY A 82 -14.16 21.11 -0.72
C GLY A 82 -12.72 20.68 -0.97
N LEU A 83 -12.18 19.89 -0.05
CA LEU A 83 -10.88 19.26 -0.18
C LEU A 83 -10.96 18.11 -1.19
N VAL A 84 -9.97 18.02 -2.07
CA VAL A 84 -9.79 16.91 -3.00
C VAL A 84 -8.92 15.86 -2.32
N GLY A 85 -9.46 14.65 -2.19
CA GLY A 85 -8.77 13.55 -1.53
C GLY A 85 -7.74 12.91 -2.45
N ALA A 86 -6.63 12.48 -1.87
CA ALA A 86 -5.67 11.64 -2.55
C ALA A 86 -6.34 10.35 -3.04
N VAL A 87 -5.81 9.75 -4.11
CA VAL A 87 -6.35 8.49 -4.67
C VAL A 87 -5.33 7.39 -4.49
N PRO A 88 -5.47 6.52 -3.46
CA PRO A 88 -4.57 5.39 -3.26
C PRO A 88 -4.69 4.37 -4.40
N GLY A 89 -3.59 3.70 -4.66
CA GLY A 89 -3.38 2.72 -5.71
C GLY A 89 -2.21 3.10 -6.62
N GLY A 90 -1.68 2.12 -7.34
CA GLY A 90 -0.61 2.30 -8.32
C GLY A 90 0.80 2.30 -7.72
N THR A 91 1.80 2.48 -8.59
CA THR A 91 3.22 2.42 -8.21
C THR A 91 3.78 3.74 -7.67
N GLU A 92 2.94 4.76 -7.57
CA GLU A 92 3.28 6.08 -7.05
C GLU A 92 2.52 6.35 -5.75
N ASP A 93 3.15 7.10 -4.84
CA ASP A 93 2.45 7.59 -3.66
C ASP A 93 1.38 8.63 -4.05
N PRO A 94 0.21 8.63 -3.38
CA PRO A 94 -0.91 9.44 -3.81
C PRO A 94 -0.77 10.93 -3.45
N PHE A 95 0.23 11.32 -2.64
CA PHE A 95 0.39 12.67 -2.10
C PHE A 95 1.48 13.45 -2.85
N PHE A 96 2.70 12.92 -2.86
CA PHE A 96 3.89 13.53 -3.46
C PHE A 96 4.21 12.99 -4.86
N ARG A 97 3.45 11.99 -5.34
CA ARG A 97 3.60 11.39 -6.68
C ARG A 97 5.00 10.81 -6.92
N ARG A 98 5.61 10.30 -5.86
CA ARG A 98 6.92 9.65 -5.86
C ARG A 98 6.74 8.16 -6.14
N PRO A 99 7.67 7.53 -6.88
CA PRO A 99 7.70 6.08 -6.97
C PRO A 99 7.80 5.46 -5.58
N LEU A 100 7.01 4.42 -5.32
CA LEU A 100 7.13 3.63 -4.10
C LEU A 100 8.51 2.95 -4.05
N TRP A 101 9.09 2.87 -2.86
CA TRP A 101 10.35 2.17 -2.63
C TRP A 101 10.17 0.66 -2.78
N LEU A 102 9.06 0.13 -2.27
CA LEU A 102 8.72 -1.29 -2.31
C LEU A 102 8.08 -1.64 -3.65
N GLN A 103 8.91 -1.86 -4.67
CA GLN A 103 8.49 -2.34 -5.97
C GLN A 103 9.44 -3.39 -6.52
N THR A 104 8.89 -4.40 -7.17
CA THR A 104 9.68 -5.42 -7.89
C THR A 104 8.93 -5.91 -9.11
N ARG A 105 9.67 -6.39 -10.11
CA ARG A 105 9.08 -7.16 -11.20
C ARG A 105 8.68 -8.53 -10.67
N CYS A 106 7.47 -8.96 -10.99
CA CYS A 106 6.89 -10.23 -10.59
C CYS A 106 5.84 -10.65 -11.64
N ALA A 107 5.91 -11.87 -12.16
CA ALA A 107 4.96 -12.39 -13.14
C ALA A 107 4.77 -11.50 -14.38
N GLY A 108 5.86 -10.88 -14.87
CA GLY A 108 5.83 -9.95 -15.99
C GLY A 108 5.11 -8.61 -15.69
N ARG A 109 4.82 -8.34 -14.42
CA ARG A 109 4.12 -7.14 -13.93
C ARG A 109 4.90 -6.51 -12.79
N ILE A 110 4.43 -5.37 -12.28
CA ILE A 110 4.99 -4.73 -11.09
C ILE A 110 4.18 -5.14 -9.88
N LEU A 111 4.85 -5.73 -8.90
CA LEU A 111 4.36 -5.93 -7.55
C LEU A 111 4.84 -4.76 -6.70
N TRP A 112 3.95 -4.14 -5.95
CA TRP A 112 4.26 -3.00 -5.11
C TRP A 112 3.52 -3.08 -3.78
N ALA A 113 4.07 -2.40 -2.77
CA ALA A 113 3.44 -2.19 -1.47
C ALA A 113 3.77 -0.79 -0.95
N TYR A 114 3.03 -0.33 0.06
CA TYR A 114 3.29 0.98 0.67
C TYR A 114 4.34 0.89 1.77
N ASP A 115 4.24 -0.12 2.60
CA ASP A 115 5.15 -0.42 3.70
C ASP A 115 5.15 -1.93 3.99
N GLU A 116 5.84 -2.31 5.07
CA GLU A 116 5.96 -3.69 5.52
C GLU A 116 4.62 -4.29 5.97
N GLU A 117 3.76 -3.49 6.62
CA GLU A 117 2.43 -3.94 7.04
C GLU A 117 1.56 -4.31 5.84
N HIS A 118 1.64 -3.51 4.77
CA HIS A 118 0.97 -3.83 3.50
C HIS A 118 1.55 -5.10 2.86
N VAL A 119 2.87 -5.30 2.89
CA VAL A 119 3.48 -6.56 2.40
C VAL A 119 2.95 -7.77 3.17
N ASP A 120 2.84 -7.67 4.49
CA ASP A 120 2.36 -8.76 5.34
C ASP A 120 0.88 -9.06 5.12
N ALA A 121 0.06 -8.02 4.96
CA ALA A 121 -1.35 -8.18 4.61
C ALA A 121 -1.52 -8.90 3.25
N LEU A 122 -0.72 -8.52 2.25
CA LEU A 122 -0.72 -9.19 0.94
C LEU A 122 -0.23 -10.64 1.04
N ALA A 123 0.85 -10.90 1.78
CA ALA A 123 1.43 -12.22 1.94
C ALA A 123 0.46 -13.18 2.65
N ALA A 124 -0.19 -12.72 3.71
CA ALA A 124 -1.22 -13.48 4.42
C ALA A 124 -2.40 -13.85 3.51
N TYR A 125 -2.84 -12.94 2.64
CA TYR A 125 -3.94 -13.19 1.71
C TYR A 125 -3.57 -14.13 0.55
N VAL A 126 -2.39 -13.91 -0.05
CA VAL A 126 -1.90 -14.71 -1.19
C VAL A 126 -1.54 -16.14 -0.74
N GLY A 127 -0.90 -16.25 0.43
CA GLY A 127 -0.48 -17.52 1.02
C GLY A 127 -1.63 -18.39 1.51
N ALA A 128 -2.78 -17.80 1.82
CA ALA A 128 -3.95 -18.56 2.24
C ALA A 128 -4.49 -19.47 1.12
N GLN A 129 -4.87 -20.69 1.53
CA GLN A 129 -5.52 -21.68 0.68
C GLN A 129 -7.03 -21.44 0.62
N LEU A 130 -7.62 -20.98 1.72
CA LEU A 130 -9.01 -20.57 1.80
C LEU A 130 -9.13 -19.10 2.22
N ARG A 131 -9.99 -18.35 1.53
CA ARG A 131 -10.21 -16.92 1.76
C ARG A 131 -11.68 -16.72 2.10
N GLU A 132 -11.96 -16.43 3.36
CA GLU A 132 -13.30 -16.19 3.87
C GLU A 132 -13.57 -14.69 3.92
N ARG A 133 -14.71 -14.27 3.35
CA ARG A 133 -15.06 -12.86 3.29
C ARG A 133 -16.11 -12.55 4.35
N HIS A 134 -15.76 -11.67 5.28
CA HIS A 134 -16.60 -11.27 6.41
C HIS A 134 -17.20 -9.87 6.22
N ALA A 135 -16.77 -9.12 5.21
CA ALA A 135 -17.22 -7.75 4.95
C ALA A 135 -17.59 -7.48 3.47
N SER A 136 -18.32 -6.39 3.24
CA SER A 136 -18.77 -5.96 1.91
C SER A 136 -17.58 -5.59 0.99
N PRO A 137 -17.53 -6.10 -0.26
CA PRO A 137 -16.35 -6.01 -1.13
C PRO A 137 -16.10 -4.64 -1.75
N THR A 138 -17.03 -3.70 -1.67
CA THR A 138 -17.01 -2.47 -2.50
C THR A 138 -15.78 -1.60 -2.27
N ARG A 139 -15.21 -1.62 -1.05
CA ARG A 139 -14.05 -0.78 -0.68
C ARG A 139 -12.86 -1.57 -0.12
N ALA A 140 -12.99 -2.88 -0.03
CA ALA A 140 -11.94 -3.78 0.47
C ALA A 140 -10.77 -3.87 -0.52
N MET A 141 -9.54 -3.78 -0.01
CA MET A 141 -8.32 -3.88 -0.80
C MET A 141 -8.24 -5.22 -1.54
N PHE A 142 -8.46 -6.33 -0.83
CA PHE A 142 -8.34 -7.68 -1.36
C PHE A 142 -9.34 -7.98 -2.48
N ALA A 143 -10.56 -7.43 -2.39
CA ALA A 143 -11.56 -7.56 -3.45
C ALA A 143 -11.09 -6.92 -4.77
N ARG A 144 -10.33 -5.83 -4.70
CA ARG A 144 -9.84 -5.04 -5.84
C ARG A 144 -8.47 -5.48 -6.35
N LEU A 145 -7.85 -6.49 -5.75
CA LEU A 145 -6.56 -7.00 -6.22
C LEU A 145 -6.66 -7.55 -7.65
N PRO A 146 -5.62 -7.36 -8.47
CA PRO A 146 -5.53 -7.93 -9.81
C PRO A 146 -5.70 -9.45 -9.79
N VAL A 147 -6.31 -9.99 -10.86
CA VAL A 147 -6.54 -11.45 -11.00
C VAL A 147 -5.25 -12.25 -10.88
N TRP A 148 -4.15 -11.75 -11.45
CA TRP A 148 -2.86 -12.44 -11.42
C TRP A 148 -2.29 -12.63 -10.01
N MET A 149 -2.52 -11.69 -9.09
CA MET A 149 -2.12 -11.83 -7.67
C MET A 149 -2.99 -12.83 -6.92
N LYS A 150 -4.24 -13.03 -7.37
CA LYS A 150 -5.21 -13.95 -6.75
C LYS A 150 -5.09 -15.38 -7.27
N SER A 151 -4.47 -15.57 -8.43
CA SER A 151 -4.31 -16.86 -9.10
C SER A 151 -3.43 -17.81 -8.28
N ALA A 152 -3.88 -19.06 -8.15
CA ALA A 152 -3.14 -20.10 -7.45
C ALA A 152 -1.84 -20.49 -8.18
N GLU A 153 -1.85 -20.46 -9.51
CA GLU A 153 -0.70 -20.83 -10.36
C GLU A 153 0.51 -19.93 -10.13
N ARG A 154 0.26 -18.66 -9.81
CA ARG A 154 1.31 -17.64 -9.61
C ARG A 154 1.62 -17.40 -8.13
N ARG A 155 1.04 -18.19 -7.22
CA ARG A 155 1.16 -17.97 -5.77
C ARG A 155 2.61 -17.96 -5.31
N SER A 156 3.40 -18.95 -5.71
CA SER A 156 4.82 -19.06 -5.31
C SER A 156 5.62 -17.87 -5.81
N GLU A 157 5.40 -17.46 -7.05
CA GLU A 157 6.08 -16.30 -7.66
C GLU A 157 5.71 -14.99 -6.95
N VAL A 158 4.43 -14.78 -6.65
CA VAL A 158 3.95 -13.59 -5.92
C VAL A 158 4.51 -13.55 -4.50
N LEU A 159 4.52 -14.69 -3.79
CA LEU A 159 5.08 -14.78 -2.44
C LEU A 159 6.60 -14.50 -2.43
N ALA A 160 7.33 -15.01 -3.42
CA ALA A 160 8.74 -14.68 -3.59
C ALA A 160 8.94 -13.18 -3.83
N GLY A 161 8.11 -12.57 -4.69
CA GLY A 161 8.11 -11.13 -4.91
C GLY A 161 7.83 -10.33 -3.62
N LEU A 162 6.86 -10.75 -2.80
CA LEU A 162 6.55 -10.12 -1.51
C LEU A 162 7.71 -10.28 -0.51
N ALA A 163 8.38 -11.42 -0.48
CA ALA A 163 9.58 -11.62 0.32
C ALA A 163 10.71 -10.68 -0.10
N THR A 164 10.91 -10.47 -1.41
CA THR A 164 11.84 -9.46 -1.94
C THR A 164 11.47 -8.05 -1.48
N LEU A 165 10.18 -7.68 -1.51
CA LEU A 165 9.73 -6.38 -1.00
C LEU A 165 10.03 -6.23 0.50
N ARG A 166 9.80 -7.28 1.30
CA ARG A 166 10.12 -7.27 2.74
C ARG A 166 11.62 -7.05 2.99
N ALA A 167 12.48 -7.68 2.20
CA ALA A 167 13.92 -7.44 2.27
C ALA A 167 14.30 -6.00 1.87
N LEU A 168 13.73 -5.49 0.76
CA LEU A 168 13.94 -4.10 0.30
C LEU A 168 13.50 -3.06 1.35
N ALA A 169 12.52 -3.37 2.19
CA ALA A 169 12.07 -2.47 3.25
C ALA A 169 13.14 -2.21 4.33
N GLN A 170 14.12 -3.11 4.49
CA GLN A 170 15.24 -2.90 5.41
C GLN A 170 16.36 -2.06 4.80
N LEU A 171 16.37 -1.94 3.47
CA LEU A 171 17.36 -1.19 2.74
C LEU A 171 16.95 0.28 2.57
N SER A 172 17.93 1.15 2.37
CA SER A 172 17.66 2.60 2.29
C SER A 172 18.61 3.41 1.43
N ALA A 173 19.77 2.85 1.04
CA ALA A 173 20.72 3.55 0.21
C ALA A 173 20.20 3.68 -1.23
N PRO A 174 20.56 4.73 -1.98
CA PRO A 174 20.15 4.88 -3.38
C PRO A 174 20.51 3.68 -4.27
N ALA A 175 21.62 3.00 -3.97
CA ALA A 175 22.08 1.82 -4.70
C ALA A 175 21.19 0.58 -4.46
N ASP A 176 20.44 0.54 -3.37
CA ASP A 176 19.53 -0.57 -3.04
C ASP A 176 18.19 -0.47 -3.78
N ARG A 177 17.98 0.62 -4.53
CA ARG A 177 16.73 0.88 -5.23
C ARG A 177 16.51 -0.17 -6.32
N SER A 178 15.37 -0.84 -6.25
CA SER A 178 14.90 -1.74 -7.30
C SER A 178 14.74 -1.02 -8.66
N ASP A 179 15.09 -1.71 -9.74
CA ASP A 179 14.89 -1.26 -11.13
C ASP A 179 13.39 -1.07 -11.48
N ALA A 180 12.50 -1.59 -10.64
CA ALA A 180 11.06 -1.41 -10.75
C ALA A 180 10.62 -0.01 -10.26
N ALA A 181 11.32 0.56 -9.28
CA ALA A 181 10.91 1.73 -8.51
C ALA A 181 11.18 3.06 -9.22
N HIS A 182 10.86 3.19 -10.51
CA HIS A 182 10.97 4.42 -11.29
C HIS A 182 9.59 5.00 -11.62
N GLU A 183 9.53 6.27 -12.01
CA GLU A 183 8.29 6.91 -12.44
C GLU A 183 7.77 6.18 -13.70
N ARG A 184 6.56 5.61 -13.63
CA ARG A 184 5.96 4.83 -14.72
C ARG A 184 4.68 5.44 -15.26
N GLY A 185 4.10 6.43 -14.57
CA GLY A 185 2.87 7.08 -15.03
C GLY A 185 1.65 6.14 -15.08
N ASP A 186 1.68 4.97 -14.41
CA ASP A 186 0.58 3.99 -14.33
C ASP A 186 -0.49 4.39 -13.30
N ARG A 187 -0.86 5.67 -13.35
CA ARG A 187 -1.66 6.38 -12.37
C ARG A 187 -3.07 5.79 -12.26
N PRO A 188 -3.60 5.57 -11.04
CA PRO A 188 -5.02 5.31 -10.88
C PRO A 188 -5.84 6.46 -11.46
N ARG A 189 -6.94 6.13 -12.13
CA ARG A 189 -7.91 7.15 -12.57
C ARG A 189 -8.49 7.85 -11.35
N HIS A 190 -8.61 9.18 -11.42
CA HIS A 190 -9.22 9.98 -10.35
C HIS A 190 -10.68 9.55 -10.15
N HIS A 191 -10.96 8.77 -9.09
CA HIS A 191 -12.30 8.71 -8.53
C HIS A 191 -12.38 9.84 -7.49
N GLY A 192 -13.16 10.88 -7.82
CA GLY A 192 -13.20 12.16 -7.11
C GLY A 192 -13.79 12.08 -5.71
N SER A 193 -13.01 11.65 -4.72
CA SER A 193 -13.36 11.87 -3.31
C SER A 193 -13.22 13.35 -2.98
N ARG A 194 -14.32 13.99 -2.57
CA ARG A 194 -14.35 15.37 -2.10
C ARG A 194 -14.86 15.40 -0.66
N LEU A 195 -14.21 16.18 0.18
CA LEU A 195 -14.65 16.45 1.56
C LEU A 195 -14.98 17.93 1.69
N PHE A 196 -16.26 18.25 1.86
CA PHE A 196 -16.68 19.61 2.21
C PHE A 196 -16.54 19.77 3.72
N ARG A 197 -15.79 20.79 4.16
CA ARG A 197 -15.82 21.17 5.57
C ARG A 197 -17.16 21.85 5.80
N GLY A 198 -17.97 21.35 6.73
CA GLY A 198 -19.19 22.03 7.11
C GLY A 198 -18.88 23.47 7.52
N GLY A 199 -19.56 24.44 6.92
CA GLY A 199 -19.47 25.84 7.33
C GLY A 199 -20.10 26.04 8.72
N PRO A 200 -19.78 27.14 9.41
CA PRO A 200 -20.50 27.50 10.63
C PRO A 200 -21.95 27.77 10.24
N TYR A 201 -22.87 26.96 10.76
CA TYR A 201 -24.27 27.38 10.91
C TYR A 201 -24.39 28.14 12.22
#